data_AF-A0A6V7UMX8-F1
#
_entry.id   AF-A0A6V7UMX8-F1
#
_cell.length_a   1.000
_cell.length_b   1.000
_cell.length_c   1.000
_cell.angle_alpha   90.00
_cell.angle_beta   90.00
_cell.angle_gamma   90.00
#
_symmetry.space_group_name_H-M   'P 1'
#
loop_
_entity.id
_entity.type
_entity.pdbx_description
1 polymer ?
#
loop_
_entity_poly.entity_id
_entity_poly.type
_entity_poly.pdbx_seq_one_letter_code
_entity_poly.pdbx_strand_id
1 'polypeptide(L)'
;MFTLLLLLSLFLSCNAAPPFGQLSVKGNKLLGSNGQPAQLAGMSLFWSNCDEGKIFYNEETLRQLKCAWNANAVRAAMGVESTGCQRPGYLDLPNVERDKVEAVVLAAIKLDMYAVVDYHTDQAQNSLAKAKEFFTYFASKYGNYTNIIYEPFNEPTTDWKTAKAYHQQIVATIRQYDKNNMITLGTSTWSQDVDIASRDPVNGANLCYTLHIYAATHKQNIRDKAQTALNNV
;
A
#
# COMPACT_ATOMS: atom_id res chain seq x y z
N MET A 1 -36.95 -43.63 18.00
CA MET A 1 -37.03 -42.38 17.21
C MET A 1 -35.80 -41.55 17.56
N PHE A 2 -34.71 -41.66 16.80
CA PHE A 2 -33.47 -40.93 17.05
C PHE A 2 -33.45 -39.69 16.16
N THR A 3 -33.59 -38.52 16.76
CA THR A 3 -33.52 -37.25 16.05
C THR A 3 -32.05 -36.88 15.88
N LEU A 4 -31.52 -36.99 14.66
CA LEU A 4 -30.18 -36.57 14.29
C LEU A 4 -30.16 -35.03 14.21
N LEU A 5 -29.54 -34.36 15.18
CA LEU A 5 -29.27 -32.92 15.10
C LEU A 5 -28.13 -32.72 14.08
N LEU A 6 -28.46 -32.20 12.90
CA LEU A 6 -27.48 -31.71 11.95
C LEU A 6 -26.93 -30.38 12.49
N LEU A 7 -25.73 -30.40 13.05
CA LEU A 7 -24.97 -29.18 13.34
C LEU A 7 -24.56 -28.56 12.01
N LEU A 8 -25.38 -27.63 11.52
CA LEU A 8 -25.01 -26.78 10.40
C LEU A 8 -23.90 -25.84 10.89
N SER A 9 -22.65 -26.23 10.69
CA SER A 9 -21.52 -25.32 10.86
C SER A 9 -21.70 -24.20 9.85
N LEU A 10 -22.23 -23.06 10.29
CA LEU A 10 -22.12 -21.80 9.55
C LEU A 10 -20.63 -21.52 9.43
N PHE A 11 -20.04 -21.95 8.32
CA PHE A 11 -18.83 -21.30 7.83
C PHE A 11 -19.26 -19.85 7.59
N LEU A 12 -18.87 -18.96 8.50
CA LEU A 12 -18.87 -17.53 8.24
C LEU A 12 -17.97 -17.36 7.01
N SER A 13 -18.60 -17.38 5.83
CA SER A 13 -17.93 -17.17 4.57
C SER A 13 -17.27 -15.82 4.67
N CYS A 14 -15.95 -15.83 4.85
CA CYS A 14 -15.12 -14.63 4.85
C CYS A 14 -14.96 -14.10 3.41
N ASN A 15 -16.03 -14.21 2.62
CA ASN A 15 -16.12 -13.86 1.22
C ASN A 15 -16.58 -12.42 1.14
N ALA A 16 -15.64 -11.51 1.17
CA ALA A 16 -15.79 -10.29 0.41
C ALA A 16 -14.73 -10.36 -0.67
N ALA A 17 -15.11 -10.46 -1.94
CA ALA A 17 -14.29 -10.07 -3.11
C ALA A 17 -13.55 -8.75 -2.78
N PRO A 18 -12.44 -8.34 -3.44
CA PRO A 18 -11.95 -6.97 -3.22
C PRO A 18 -13.17 -6.05 -3.38
N PRO A 19 -13.66 -5.39 -2.32
CA PRO A 19 -15.10 -5.08 -2.22
C PRO A 19 -15.58 -4.06 -3.25
N PHE A 20 -14.64 -3.50 -4.00
CA PHE A 20 -14.84 -2.47 -5.00
C PHE A 20 -14.27 -2.85 -6.39
N GLY A 21 -13.68 -4.04 -6.59
CA GLY A 21 -13.07 -4.46 -7.85
C GLY A 21 -11.85 -3.61 -8.27
N GLN A 22 -11.66 -3.37 -9.57
CA GLN A 22 -10.59 -2.48 -10.05
C GLN A 22 -10.81 -1.05 -9.53
N LEU A 23 -9.87 -0.56 -8.73
CA LEU A 23 -9.89 0.81 -8.23
C LEU A 23 -9.46 1.81 -9.32
N SER A 24 -10.01 3.02 -9.24
CA SER A 24 -9.62 4.16 -10.08
C SER A 24 -9.69 5.47 -9.31
N VAL A 25 -8.97 6.49 -9.77
CA VAL A 25 -8.96 7.83 -9.14
C VAL A 25 -9.62 8.83 -10.08
N LYS A 26 -10.59 9.59 -9.58
CA LYS A 26 -11.25 10.67 -10.32
C LYS A 26 -11.44 11.89 -9.43
N GLY A 27 -10.80 13.00 -9.79
CA GLY A 27 -10.71 14.18 -8.92
C GLY A 27 -10.15 13.79 -7.56
N ASN A 28 -10.82 14.18 -6.47
CA ASN A 28 -10.46 13.81 -5.09
C ASN A 28 -11.06 12.49 -4.59
N LYS A 29 -11.58 11.61 -5.46
CA LYS A 29 -12.25 10.37 -5.06
C LYS A 29 -11.53 9.13 -5.56
N LEU A 30 -11.41 8.16 -4.67
CA LEU A 30 -11.18 6.76 -5.02
C LEU A 30 -12.52 6.13 -5.39
N LEU A 31 -12.58 5.46 -6.53
CA LEU A 31 -13.78 4.80 -7.03
C LEU A 31 -13.53 3.31 -7.22
N GLY A 32 -14.57 2.51 -7.00
CA GLY A 32 -14.60 1.11 -7.43
C GLY A 32 -14.94 0.95 -8.91
N SER A 33 -14.88 -0.28 -9.39
CA SER A 33 -15.24 -0.73 -10.74
C SER A 33 -16.69 -0.40 -11.15
N ASN A 34 -17.58 -0.21 -10.17
CA ASN A 34 -18.97 0.22 -10.40
C ASN A 34 -19.14 1.75 -10.48
N GLY A 35 -18.03 2.51 -10.43
CA GLY A 35 -18.01 3.97 -10.45
C GLY A 35 -18.43 4.65 -9.14
N GLN A 36 -18.72 3.89 -8.08
CA GLN A 36 -19.08 4.44 -6.77
C GLN A 36 -17.84 4.71 -5.90
N PRO A 37 -17.91 5.68 -4.97
CA PRO A 37 -16.83 5.92 -4.02
C PRO A 37 -16.43 4.67 -3.25
N ALA A 38 -15.14 4.40 -3.19
CA ALA A 38 -14.54 3.30 -2.44
C ALA A 38 -13.76 3.83 -1.23
N GLN A 39 -13.80 3.09 -0.13
CA GLN A 39 -13.00 3.37 1.06
C GLN A 39 -12.31 2.09 1.52
N LEU A 40 -10.99 2.16 1.63
CA LEU A 40 -10.19 1.07 2.17
C LEU A 40 -9.93 1.32 3.65
N ALA A 41 -10.18 0.30 4.47
CA ALA A 41 -9.92 0.29 5.90
C ALA A 41 -9.24 -1.03 6.25
N GLY A 42 -8.09 -0.94 6.91
CA GLY A 42 -7.24 -2.08 7.16
C GLY A 42 -6.04 -1.75 8.01
N MET A 43 -5.06 -2.65 8.01
CA MET A 43 -3.88 -2.57 8.86
C MET A 43 -2.59 -2.59 8.04
N SER A 44 -1.60 -1.84 8.49
CA SER A 44 -0.21 -2.05 8.07
C SER A 44 0.41 -3.12 8.95
N LEU A 45 1.11 -4.05 8.32
CA LEU A 45 2.11 -4.83 9.01
C LEU A 45 3.27 -3.90 9.42
N PHE A 46 4.01 -4.30 10.44
CA PHE A 46 5.23 -3.62 10.84
C PHE A 46 6.37 -3.92 9.85
N TRP A 47 7.53 -3.28 10.03
CA TRP A 47 8.70 -3.44 9.17
C TRP A 47 9.06 -4.93 8.93
N SER A 48 9.21 -5.32 7.67
CA SER A 48 9.46 -6.72 7.27
C SER A 48 10.77 -7.30 7.79
N ASN A 49 11.78 -6.45 8.06
CA ASN A 49 13.10 -6.84 8.55
C ASN A 49 13.23 -6.81 10.08
N CYS A 50 12.27 -6.23 10.80
CA CYS A 50 12.20 -6.29 12.26
C CYS A 50 11.73 -7.69 12.72
N ASP A 51 12.27 -8.20 13.83
CA ASP A 51 11.90 -9.51 14.38
C ASP A 51 10.44 -9.53 14.85
N GLU A 52 9.97 -8.40 15.37
CA GLU A 52 8.59 -8.15 15.82
C GLU A 52 7.60 -8.10 14.66
N GLY A 53 8.06 -7.64 13.48
CA GLY A 53 7.21 -7.49 12.29
C GLY A 53 7.16 -8.76 11.44
N LYS A 54 8.33 -9.35 11.16
CA LYS A 54 8.48 -10.41 10.15
C LYS A 54 7.61 -11.64 10.40
N ILE A 55 7.32 -11.95 11.66
CA ILE A 55 6.48 -13.11 12.04
C ILE A 55 5.04 -12.98 11.54
N PHE A 56 4.58 -11.76 11.24
CA PHE A 56 3.22 -11.49 10.80
C PHE A 56 3.03 -11.54 9.27
N TYR A 57 4.09 -11.70 8.49
CA TYR A 57 4.06 -11.79 7.02
C TYR A 57 3.62 -13.19 6.54
N ASN A 58 2.39 -13.59 6.87
CA ASN A 58 1.84 -14.90 6.56
C ASN A 58 0.31 -14.86 6.36
N GLU A 59 -0.25 -15.89 5.71
CA GLU A 59 -1.69 -15.97 5.40
C GLU A 59 -2.59 -15.95 6.65
N GLU A 60 -2.17 -16.57 7.75
CA GLU A 60 -2.98 -16.66 8.96
C GLU A 60 -3.21 -15.28 9.59
N THR A 61 -2.19 -14.42 9.63
CA THR A 61 -2.36 -13.01 10.04
C THR A 61 -3.42 -12.32 9.19
N LEU A 62 -3.33 -12.44 7.86
CA LEU A 62 -4.27 -11.77 6.95
C LEU A 62 -5.69 -12.33 7.10
N ARG A 63 -5.84 -13.62 7.36
CA ARG A 63 -7.13 -14.24 7.67
C ARG A 63 -7.75 -13.62 8.92
N GLN A 64 -6.97 -13.41 9.98
CA GLN A 64 -7.46 -12.73 11.19
C GLN A 64 -7.84 -11.27 10.91
N LEU A 65 -7.00 -10.53 10.17
CA LEU A 65 -7.31 -9.15 9.77
C LEU A 65 -8.60 -9.06 8.96
N LYS A 66 -8.81 -9.96 7.99
CA LYS A 66 -10.03 -10.00 7.19
C LYS A 66 -11.24 -10.37 8.03
N CYS A 67 -11.19 -11.53 8.69
CA CYS A 67 -12.40 -12.16 9.22
C CYS A 67 -12.77 -11.67 10.62
N ALA A 68 -11.79 -11.31 11.45
CA ALA A 68 -12.05 -10.82 12.81
C ALA A 68 -12.05 -9.28 12.89
N TRP A 69 -11.24 -8.61 12.08
CA TRP A 69 -11.11 -7.14 12.12
C TRP A 69 -11.84 -6.43 10.98
N ASN A 70 -12.46 -7.18 10.08
CA ASN A 70 -13.19 -6.66 8.92
C ASN A 70 -12.32 -5.77 8.00
N ALA A 71 -11.01 -6.05 7.93
CA ALA A 71 -10.10 -5.32 7.06
C ALA A 71 -10.33 -5.70 5.60
N ASN A 72 -10.37 -4.70 4.70
CA ASN A 72 -10.44 -4.92 3.25
C ASN A 72 -9.11 -4.63 2.54
N ALA A 73 -8.12 -4.11 3.27
CA ALA A 73 -6.77 -3.86 2.78
C ALA A 73 -5.72 -4.26 3.83
N VAL A 74 -4.54 -4.63 3.36
CA VAL A 74 -3.35 -4.87 4.17
C VAL A 74 -2.16 -4.19 3.52
N ARG A 75 -1.29 -3.57 4.32
CA ARG A 75 -0.07 -2.92 3.85
C ARG A 75 1.17 -3.69 4.27
N ALA A 76 1.99 -4.04 3.30
CA ALA A 76 3.24 -4.79 3.47
C ALA A 76 4.42 -3.81 3.50
N ALA A 77 4.78 -3.35 4.71
CA ALA A 77 5.86 -2.39 4.95
C ALA A 77 7.25 -3.04 4.80
N MET A 78 7.75 -3.11 3.57
CA MET A 78 9.04 -3.73 3.27
C MET A 78 10.19 -2.83 3.72
N GLY A 79 10.92 -3.24 4.77
CA GLY A 79 12.11 -2.52 5.20
C GLY A 79 13.19 -2.50 4.12
N VAL A 80 13.68 -1.32 3.77
CA VAL A 80 14.62 -1.14 2.66
C VAL A 80 16.06 -1.13 3.17
N GLU A 81 16.39 -0.16 4.02
CA GLU A 81 17.71 -0.04 4.65
C GLU A 81 17.79 -0.87 5.93
N SER A 82 19.01 -1.20 6.35
CA SER A 82 19.23 -1.89 7.61
C SER A 82 19.02 -1.01 8.85
N THR A 83 19.13 0.32 8.69
CA THR A 83 19.07 1.29 9.79
C THR A 83 17.70 1.39 10.45
N GLY A 84 16.60 1.10 9.74
CA GLY A 84 15.25 1.19 10.29
C GLY A 84 15.01 0.23 11.48
N CYS A 85 15.51 -0.99 11.38
CA CYS A 85 15.37 -2.04 12.41
C CYS A 85 16.71 -2.50 13.00
N GLN A 86 17.83 -1.91 12.59
CA GLN A 86 19.19 -2.43 12.83
C GLN A 86 19.35 -3.91 12.40
N ARG A 87 18.69 -4.27 11.30
CA ARG A 87 18.61 -5.61 10.71
C ARG A 87 18.67 -5.51 9.18
N PRO A 88 19.31 -6.45 8.46
CA PRO A 88 19.40 -6.41 7.00
C PRO A 88 18.04 -6.18 6.32
N GLY A 89 17.96 -5.15 5.47
CA GLY A 89 16.75 -4.79 4.72
C GLY A 89 16.79 -5.32 3.29
N TYR A 90 15.89 -4.83 2.43
CA TYR A 90 15.83 -5.22 1.01
C TYR A 90 17.15 -4.92 0.25
N LEU A 91 17.88 -3.88 0.64
CA LEU A 91 19.17 -3.57 0.01
C LEU A 91 20.23 -4.65 0.28
N ASP A 92 20.16 -5.29 1.44
CA ASP A 92 21.10 -6.32 1.87
C ASP A 92 20.63 -7.73 1.46
N LEU A 93 19.34 -8.01 1.63
CA LEU A 93 18.71 -9.33 1.40
C LEU A 93 17.47 -9.21 0.49
N PRO A 94 17.65 -8.87 -0.80
CA PRO A 94 16.55 -8.51 -1.68
C PRO A 94 15.53 -9.63 -1.87
N ASN A 95 15.98 -10.88 -2.00
CA ASN A 95 15.06 -12.01 -2.14
C ASN A 95 14.28 -12.25 -0.84
N VAL A 96 14.93 -12.16 0.33
CA VAL A 96 14.28 -12.44 1.62
C VAL A 96 13.16 -11.43 1.91
N GLU A 97 13.43 -10.13 1.75
CA GLU A 97 12.42 -9.12 2.04
C GLU A 97 11.31 -9.08 0.98
N ARG A 98 11.65 -9.29 -0.30
CA ARG A 98 10.65 -9.40 -1.37
C ARG A 98 9.73 -10.60 -1.18
N ASP A 99 10.26 -11.76 -0.81
CA ASP A 99 9.47 -12.99 -0.65
C ASP A 99 8.46 -12.86 0.51
N LYS A 100 8.77 -12.09 1.56
CA LYS A 100 7.80 -11.74 2.62
C LYS A 100 6.65 -10.90 2.08
N VAL A 101 6.95 -9.84 1.31
CA VAL A 101 5.92 -9.01 0.67
C VAL A 101 5.07 -9.83 -0.28
N GLU A 102 5.70 -10.72 -1.05
CA GLU A 102 5.00 -11.62 -1.96
C GLU A 102 4.07 -12.58 -1.23
N ALA A 103 4.46 -13.12 -0.07
CA ALA A 103 3.58 -13.93 0.76
C ALA A 103 2.32 -13.15 1.18
N VAL A 104 2.45 -11.87 1.53
CA VAL A 104 1.31 -10.99 1.84
C VAL A 104 0.44 -10.74 0.61
N VAL A 105 1.04 -10.47 -0.56
CA VAL A 105 0.32 -10.27 -1.83
C VAL A 105 -0.49 -11.51 -2.21
N LEU A 106 0.11 -12.69 -2.17
CA LEU A 106 -0.56 -13.96 -2.52
C LEU A 106 -1.73 -14.24 -1.57
N ALA A 107 -1.52 -14.05 -0.27
CA ALA A 107 -2.56 -14.25 0.72
C ALA A 107 -3.68 -13.20 0.58
N ALA A 108 -3.36 -11.93 0.29
CA ALA A 108 -4.35 -10.89 0.05
C ALA A 108 -5.21 -11.18 -1.20
N ILE A 109 -4.60 -11.67 -2.29
CA ILE A 109 -5.35 -12.13 -3.48
C ILE A 109 -6.28 -13.27 -3.10
N LYS A 110 -5.79 -14.28 -2.38
CA LYS A 110 -6.57 -15.46 -1.96
C LYS A 110 -7.73 -15.11 -1.02
N LEU A 111 -7.55 -14.11 -0.16
CA LEU A 111 -8.53 -13.64 0.83
C LEU A 111 -9.34 -12.44 0.34
N ASP A 112 -9.20 -12.10 -0.95
CA ASP A 112 -9.91 -11.00 -1.59
C ASP A 112 -9.77 -9.66 -0.82
N MET A 113 -8.54 -9.32 -0.47
CA MET A 113 -8.13 -8.04 0.13
C MET A 113 -7.28 -7.25 -0.87
N TYR A 114 -7.24 -5.93 -0.72
CA TYR A 114 -6.21 -5.13 -1.37
C TYR A 114 -4.87 -5.28 -0.64
N ALA A 115 -3.77 -5.35 -1.38
CA ALA A 115 -2.41 -5.36 -0.86
C ALA A 115 -1.68 -4.08 -1.28
N VAL A 116 -1.28 -3.29 -0.29
CA VAL A 116 -0.37 -2.15 -0.51
C VAL A 116 1.06 -2.67 -0.44
N VAL A 117 1.75 -2.62 -1.57
CA VAL A 117 3.16 -2.99 -1.75
C VAL A 117 4.01 -1.77 -1.48
N ASP A 118 4.56 -1.68 -0.27
CA ASP A 118 5.20 -0.48 0.25
C ASP A 118 6.72 -0.63 0.33
N TYR A 119 7.41 0.31 -0.34
CA TYR A 119 8.86 0.47 -0.27
C TYR A 119 9.19 1.38 0.93
N HIS A 120 9.37 0.73 2.10
CA HIS A 120 9.29 1.36 3.40
C HIS A 120 10.59 2.04 3.83
N THR A 121 10.79 3.26 3.33
CA THR A 121 11.98 4.10 3.58
C THR A 121 11.62 5.59 3.61
N ASP A 122 12.50 6.39 4.20
CA ASP A 122 12.48 7.84 4.19
C ASP A 122 13.40 8.48 3.12
N GLN A 123 14.12 7.65 2.37
CA GLN A 123 15.19 8.07 1.45
C GLN A 123 15.25 7.25 0.14
N ALA A 124 14.10 6.86 -0.40
CA ALA A 124 14.00 6.00 -1.59
C ALA A 124 14.78 6.50 -2.81
N GLN A 125 14.96 7.83 -2.94
CA GLN A 125 15.75 8.44 -4.02
C GLN A 125 17.20 7.93 -4.06
N ASN A 126 17.75 7.50 -2.93
CA ASN A 126 19.11 6.97 -2.84
C ASN A 126 19.23 5.53 -3.37
N SER A 127 18.11 4.82 -3.55
CA SER A 127 18.07 3.43 -3.99
C SER A 127 17.16 3.21 -5.21
N LEU A 128 17.04 4.22 -6.08
CA LEU A 128 16.17 4.22 -7.27
C LEU A 128 16.28 2.96 -8.14
N ALA A 129 17.49 2.47 -8.41
CA ALA A 129 17.67 1.25 -9.22
C ALA A 129 17.03 0.02 -8.55
N LYS A 130 17.20 -0.12 -7.22
CA LYS A 130 16.62 -1.20 -6.43
C LYS A 130 15.11 -1.09 -6.31
N ALA A 131 14.58 0.11 -6.17
CA ALA A 131 13.14 0.34 -6.24
C ALA A 131 12.57 -0.05 -7.62
N LYS A 132 13.24 0.30 -8.73
CA LYS A 132 12.81 -0.13 -10.07
C LYS A 132 12.80 -1.65 -10.23
N GLU A 133 13.82 -2.35 -9.75
CA GLU A 133 13.86 -3.82 -9.74
C GLU A 133 12.67 -4.40 -8.95
N PHE A 134 12.43 -3.88 -7.74
CA PHE A 134 11.34 -4.31 -6.87
C PHE A 134 9.97 -4.12 -7.51
N PHE A 135 9.67 -2.92 -8.00
CA PHE A 135 8.38 -2.62 -8.60
C PHE A 135 8.19 -3.29 -9.96
N THR A 136 9.26 -3.53 -10.73
CA THR A 136 9.19 -4.36 -11.94
C THR A 136 8.74 -5.77 -11.61
N TYR A 137 9.27 -6.37 -10.53
CA TYR A 137 8.86 -7.70 -10.08
C TYR A 137 7.36 -7.78 -9.80
N PHE A 138 6.85 -6.89 -8.94
CA PHE A 138 5.42 -6.91 -8.58
C PHE A 138 4.50 -6.48 -9.72
N ALA A 139 4.89 -5.49 -10.53
CA ALA A 139 4.07 -5.06 -11.66
C ALA A 139 4.00 -6.10 -12.78
N SER A 140 5.12 -6.76 -13.11
CA SER A 140 5.12 -7.82 -14.13
C SER A 140 4.37 -9.08 -13.71
N LYS A 141 4.47 -9.47 -12.43
CA LYS A 141 3.87 -10.72 -11.93
C LYS A 141 2.42 -10.54 -11.47
N TYR A 142 2.10 -9.40 -10.87
CA TYR A 142 0.83 -9.17 -10.19
C TYR A 142 0.01 -7.99 -10.73
N GLY A 143 0.49 -7.27 -11.74
CA GLY A 143 -0.19 -6.07 -12.25
C GLY A 143 -1.58 -6.31 -12.86
N ASN A 144 -1.91 -7.55 -13.21
CA ASN A 144 -3.26 -7.92 -13.68
C ASN A 144 -4.24 -8.23 -12.55
N TYR A 145 -3.81 -8.24 -11.29
CA TYR A 145 -4.68 -8.44 -10.15
C TYR A 145 -5.16 -7.08 -9.63
N THR A 146 -6.48 -6.93 -9.51
CA THR A 146 -7.10 -5.69 -9.03
C THR A 146 -6.79 -5.38 -7.56
N ASN A 147 -6.26 -6.36 -6.84
CA ASN A 147 -5.90 -6.28 -5.43
C ASN A 147 -4.69 -5.37 -5.18
N ILE A 148 -3.84 -5.12 -6.18
CA ILE A 148 -2.53 -4.50 -5.93
C ILE A 148 -2.64 -2.98 -5.89
N ILE A 149 -1.99 -2.39 -4.89
CA ILE A 149 -1.75 -0.96 -4.76
C ILE A 149 -0.24 -0.79 -4.55
N TYR A 150 0.39 0.12 -5.28
CA TYR A 150 1.82 0.39 -5.14
C TYR A 150 2.06 1.62 -4.28
N GLU A 151 3.01 1.54 -3.35
CA GLU A 151 3.47 2.68 -2.56
C GLU A 151 4.99 2.85 -2.72
N PRO A 152 5.44 3.62 -3.73
CA PRO A 152 6.85 3.73 -4.09
C PRO A 152 7.79 4.34 -3.06
N PHE A 153 7.23 5.09 -2.11
CA PHE A 153 7.99 5.86 -1.14
C PHE A 153 7.09 6.13 0.06
N ASN A 154 7.37 5.47 1.19
CA ASN A 154 6.65 5.60 2.45
C ASN A 154 6.64 7.05 3.00
N GLU A 155 7.79 7.58 3.40
CA GLU A 155 7.87 8.83 4.18
C GLU A 155 9.04 9.73 3.74
N PRO A 156 8.94 10.39 2.58
CA PRO A 156 10.00 11.28 2.12
C PRO A 156 10.42 12.34 3.14
N THR A 157 11.72 12.40 3.44
CA THR A 157 12.34 13.51 4.18
C THR A 157 12.95 14.58 3.26
N THR A 158 12.96 14.31 1.95
CA THR A 158 13.42 15.25 0.91
C THR A 158 12.31 16.21 0.47
N ASP A 159 12.68 17.26 -0.27
CA ASP A 159 11.73 18.21 -0.84
C ASP A 159 10.84 17.58 -1.94
N TRP A 160 9.71 18.23 -2.23
CA TRP A 160 8.73 17.69 -3.17
C TRP A 160 9.31 17.52 -4.58
N LYS A 161 10.21 18.41 -5.02
CA LYS A 161 10.81 18.35 -6.35
C LYS A 161 11.63 17.06 -6.51
N THR A 162 12.40 16.71 -5.48
CA THR A 162 13.20 15.48 -5.45
C THR A 162 12.31 14.24 -5.35
N ALA A 163 11.31 14.24 -4.47
CA ALA A 163 10.36 13.13 -4.35
C ALA A 163 9.57 12.91 -5.66
N LYS A 164 9.10 13.98 -6.30
CA LYS A 164 8.40 13.97 -7.58
C LYS A 164 9.25 13.36 -8.70
N ALA A 165 10.53 13.74 -8.79
CA ALA A 165 11.45 13.21 -9.81
C ALA A 165 11.69 11.70 -9.63
N TYR A 166 11.75 11.22 -8.39
CA TYR A 166 11.78 9.79 -8.09
C TYR A 166 10.46 9.11 -8.50
N HIS A 167 9.32 9.65 -8.07
CA HIS A 167 7.99 9.11 -8.36
C HIS A 167 7.72 9.00 -9.86
N GLN A 168 8.06 10.02 -10.65
CA GLN A 168 7.91 9.97 -12.12
C GLN A 168 8.61 8.75 -12.73
N GLN A 169 9.81 8.41 -12.25
CA GLN A 169 10.55 7.27 -12.76
C GLN A 169 9.98 5.92 -12.32
N ILE A 170 9.52 5.81 -11.06
CA ILE A 170 8.88 4.57 -10.58
C ILE A 170 7.51 4.37 -11.22
N VAL A 171 6.70 5.42 -11.34
CA VAL A 171 5.41 5.38 -12.07
C VAL A 171 5.63 4.91 -13.50
N ALA A 172 6.60 5.48 -14.22
CA ALA A 172 6.93 5.03 -15.57
C ALA A 172 7.34 3.56 -15.61
N THR A 173 8.10 3.08 -14.62
CA THR A 173 8.55 1.69 -14.50
C THR A 173 7.36 0.74 -14.28
N ILE A 174 6.50 1.03 -13.30
CA ILE A 174 5.29 0.24 -13.01
C ILE A 174 4.39 0.21 -14.25
N ARG A 175 4.16 1.38 -14.86
CA ARG A 175 3.26 1.54 -16.01
C ARG A 175 3.77 0.86 -17.28
N GLN A 176 4.98 0.30 -17.32
CA GLN A 176 5.37 -0.61 -18.42
C GLN A 176 4.55 -1.90 -18.38
N TYR A 177 4.25 -2.42 -17.18
CA TYR A 177 3.62 -3.72 -16.96
C TYR A 177 2.18 -3.61 -16.48
N ASP A 178 1.89 -2.62 -15.64
CA ASP A 178 0.57 -2.42 -15.04
C ASP A 178 0.00 -1.05 -15.39
N LYS A 179 -1.03 -1.05 -16.24
CA LYS A 179 -1.66 0.19 -16.73
C LYS A 179 -2.71 0.78 -15.79
N ASN A 180 -3.22 0.00 -14.84
CA ASN A 180 -4.51 0.29 -14.21
C ASN A 180 -4.43 0.48 -12.70
N ASN A 181 -3.61 -0.30 -11.99
CA ASN A 181 -3.64 -0.28 -10.53
C ASN A 181 -3.17 1.05 -9.95
N MET A 182 -3.74 1.38 -8.80
CA MET A 182 -3.47 2.63 -8.09
C MET A 182 -2.02 2.67 -7.59
N ILE A 183 -1.43 3.86 -7.63
CA ILE A 183 -0.13 4.14 -7.02
C ILE A 183 -0.32 5.29 -6.01
N THR A 184 0.04 5.08 -4.75
CA THR A 184 0.04 6.09 -3.68
C THR A 184 1.44 6.65 -3.49
N LEU A 185 1.60 7.96 -3.69
CA LEU A 185 2.89 8.62 -3.75
C LEU A 185 3.17 9.38 -2.46
N GLY A 186 4.20 8.96 -1.71
CA GLY A 186 4.69 9.68 -0.53
C GLY A 186 4.95 11.15 -0.80
N THR A 187 4.64 12.01 0.18
CA THR A 187 4.87 13.46 0.10
C THR A 187 5.95 13.91 1.10
N SER A 188 6.49 15.12 0.95
CA SER A 188 7.54 15.63 1.84
C SER A 188 7.10 15.69 3.31
N THR A 189 8.10 15.73 4.20
CA THR A 189 7.94 15.80 5.65
C THR A 189 7.14 14.61 6.18
N TRP A 190 7.67 13.39 5.94
CA TRP A 190 7.04 12.13 6.36
C TRP A 190 5.59 12.01 5.88
N SER A 191 5.37 12.29 4.58
CA SER A 191 4.05 12.25 3.96
C SER A 191 3.04 13.20 4.63
N GLN A 192 3.40 14.48 4.81
CA GLN A 192 2.49 15.50 5.35
C GLN A 192 2.18 16.64 4.36
N ASP A 193 3.08 16.92 3.41
CA ASP A 193 2.98 18.06 2.50
C ASP A 193 2.15 17.76 1.24
N VAL A 194 0.97 17.17 1.43
CA VAL A 194 0.02 16.88 0.34
C VAL A 194 -0.50 18.15 -0.35
N ASP A 195 -0.54 19.28 0.36
CA ASP A 195 -0.93 20.55 -0.21
C ASP A 195 0.11 21.05 -1.23
N ILE A 196 1.41 20.81 -0.98
CA ILE A 196 2.49 21.12 -1.93
C ILE A 196 2.38 20.20 -3.16
N ALA A 197 2.25 18.89 -2.93
CA ALA A 197 2.13 17.92 -4.02
C ALA A 197 0.93 18.19 -4.94
N SER A 198 -0.20 18.63 -4.37
CA SER A 198 -1.41 18.97 -5.15
C SER A 198 -1.24 20.14 -6.13
N ARG A 199 -0.25 21.03 -5.90
CA ARG A 199 0.02 22.18 -6.78
C ARG A 199 0.98 21.85 -7.92
N ASP A 200 1.73 20.76 -7.79
CA ASP A 200 2.70 20.31 -8.79
C ASP A 200 2.67 18.76 -8.90
N PRO A 201 1.55 18.16 -9.33
CA PRO A 201 1.34 16.72 -9.28
C PRO A 201 2.30 15.93 -10.19
N VAL A 202 2.51 14.66 -9.87
CA VAL A 202 3.18 13.69 -10.75
C VAL A 202 2.27 13.40 -11.95
N ASN A 203 2.85 13.41 -13.16
CA ASN A 203 2.13 13.08 -14.38
C ASN A 203 1.79 11.59 -14.43
N GLY A 204 0.52 11.27 -14.70
CA GLY A 204 0.06 9.90 -14.87
C GLY A 204 -1.42 9.76 -14.53
N ALA A 205 -1.90 8.52 -14.52
CA ALA A 205 -3.27 8.15 -14.19
C ALA A 205 -3.32 7.22 -12.97
N ASN A 206 -4.46 7.23 -12.27
CA ASN A 206 -4.71 6.45 -11.05
C ASN A 206 -3.62 6.65 -9.99
N LEU A 207 -3.27 7.92 -9.76
CA LEU A 207 -2.29 8.32 -8.75
C LEU A 207 -3.01 8.97 -7.56
N CYS A 208 -2.62 8.58 -6.36
CA CYS A 208 -2.99 9.18 -5.08
C CYS A 208 -1.73 9.72 -4.39
N TYR A 209 -1.90 10.60 -3.41
CA TYR A 209 -0.80 11.16 -2.62
C TYR A 209 -0.97 10.80 -1.15
N THR A 210 0.10 10.31 -0.53
CA THR A 210 0.07 9.76 0.83
C THR A 210 0.04 10.88 1.87
N LEU A 211 -0.82 10.69 2.88
CA LEU A 211 -0.89 11.52 4.08
C LEU A 211 -0.78 10.63 5.33
N HIS A 212 0.24 10.83 6.16
CA HIS A 212 0.41 10.13 7.44
C HIS A 212 0.01 11.02 8.62
N ILE A 213 -0.78 10.47 9.53
CA ILE A 213 -1.31 11.18 10.69
C ILE A 213 -1.16 10.30 11.93
N TYR A 214 -0.55 10.86 12.97
CA TYR A 214 -0.52 10.28 14.31
C TYR A 214 -1.32 11.19 15.22
N ALA A 215 -2.46 10.70 15.71
CA ALA A 215 -3.48 11.52 16.35
C ALA A 215 -3.00 12.26 17.61
N ALA A 216 -1.96 11.76 18.29
CA ALA A 216 -1.36 12.42 19.45
C ALA A 216 -0.65 13.73 19.05
N THR A 217 0.02 13.76 17.89
CA THR A 217 0.89 14.85 17.43
C THR A 217 0.22 15.75 16.39
N HIS A 218 -0.43 15.15 15.39
CA HIS A 218 -0.96 15.85 14.22
C HIS A 218 -2.43 16.27 14.46
N LYS A 219 -2.70 17.58 14.35
CA LYS A 219 -4.01 18.17 14.68
C LYS A 219 -4.60 18.89 13.47
N GLN A 220 -5.18 20.08 13.68
CA GLN A 220 -5.90 20.82 12.65
C GLN A 220 -4.98 21.28 11.52
N ASN A 221 -3.74 21.68 11.83
CA ASN A 221 -2.76 22.11 10.83
C ASN A 221 -2.53 21.07 9.72
N ILE A 222 -2.45 19.78 10.06
CA ILE A 222 -2.29 18.70 9.07
C ILE A 222 -3.60 18.43 8.32
N ARG A 223 -4.76 18.55 8.98
CA ARG A 223 -6.07 18.45 8.32
C ARG A 223 -6.30 19.58 7.31
N ASP A 224 -5.82 20.78 7.59
CA ASP A 224 -5.94 21.93 6.69
C ASP A 224 -5.09 21.77 5.41
N LYS A 225 -3.90 21.16 5.53
CA LYS A 225 -3.10 20.73 4.37
C LYS A 225 -3.87 19.70 3.53
N ALA A 226 -4.47 18.70 4.16
CA ALA A 226 -5.30 17.71 3.48
C ALA A 226 -6.48 18.36 2.75
N GLN A 227 -7.19 19.28 3.41
CA GLN A 227 -8.32 19.99 2.81
C GLN A 227 -7.88 20.85 1.63
N THR A 228 -6.72 21.52 1.72
CA THR A 228 -6.13 22.27 0.62
C THR A 228 -5.88 21.37 -0.59
N ALA A 229 -5.30 20.20 -0.38
CA ALA A 229 -5.03 19.25 -1.46
C ALA A 229 -6.33 18.73 -2.12
N LEU A 230 -7.35 18.42 -1.31
CA LEU A 230 -8.66 17.95 -1.79
C LEU A 230 -9.42 19.00 -2.62
N ASN A 231 -9.10 20.29 -2.45
CA ASN A 231 -9.71 21.40 -3.18
C ASN A 231 -9.02 21.72 -4.52
N ASN A 232 -7.82 21.16 -4.77
CA ASN A 232 -6.99 21.49 -5.94
C ASN A 232 -7.15 20.50 -7.13
N VAL A 233 -8.08 19.55 -7.06
CA VAL A 233 -8.25 18.44 -8.03
C VAL A 233 -9.59 18.44 -8.75
#